data_AF-A0A1D1URS4-F1
#
_entry.id   AF-A0A1D1URS4-F1
#
_cell.length_a   1.000
_cell.length_b   1.000
_cell.length_c   1.000
_cell.angle_alpha   90.00
_cell.angle_beta   90.00
_cell.angle_gamma   90.00
#
_symmetry.space_group_name_H-M   'P 1'
#
loop_
_entity.id
_entity.type
_entity.pdbx_description
1 polymer ?
#
loop_
_entity_poly.entity_id
_entity_poly.type
_entity_poly.pdbx_seq_one_letter_code
_entity_poly.pdbx_strand_id
1 'polypeptide(L)'
;MTSFNLINARCIHNEVNVFKGIFKNLYFPVLWVIMIITHVVVVEVGGMAFSTTPLTLERWAVTFFFGVGSLLWYQLIRLIPNKRRKDRSLSILARFEPLDD
;
A
#
# COMPACT_ATOMS: atom_id res chain seq x y z
N MET A 1 -10.12 -3.08 2.32
CA MET A 1 -8.73 -2.87 2.80
C MET A 1 -7.68 -3.50 1.89
N THR A 2 -7.69 -4.83 1.68
CA THR A 2 -6.61 -5.57 0.97
C THR A 2 -6.31 -5.05 -0.44
N SER A 3 -7.33 -4.77 -1.24
CA SER A 3 -7.15 -4.25 -2.60
C SER A 3 -6.47 -2.87 -2.63
N PHE A 4 -6.72 -2.02 -1.63
CA PHE A 4 -6.10 -0.71 -1.51
C PHE A 4 -4.67 -0.80 -0.95
N ASN A 5 -4.42 -1.76 -0.05
CA ASN A 5 -3.07 -2.01 0.44
C ASN A 5 -2.13 -2.53 -0.65
N LEU A 6 -2.64 -3.26 -1.66
CA LEU A 6 -1.85 -3.65 -2.82
C LEU A 6 -1.33 -2.43 -3.61
N ILE A 7 -2.12 -1.35 -3.68
CA ILE A 7 -1.71 -0.08 -4.29
C ILE A 7 -0.58 0.57 -3.47
N ASN A 8 -0.71 0.61 -2.14
CA ASN A 8 0.35 1.12 -1.27
C ASN A 8 1.65 0.28 -1.37
N ALA A 9 1.52 -1.05 -1.46
CA ALA A 9 2.66 -1.97 -1.56
C ALA A 9 3.43 -1.86 -2.90
N ARG A 10 2.83 -1.24 -3.93
CA ARG A 10 3.53 -0.94 -5.19
C ARG A 10 4.63 0.11 -5.01
N CYS A 11 4.43 1.05 -4.09
CA CYS A 11 5.37 2.13 -3.82
C CYS A 11 6.24 1.84 -2.59
N ILE A 12 7.01 0.75 -2.61
CA ILE A 12 8.00 0.45 -1.56
C ILE A 12 9.26 1.30 -1.65
N HIS A 13 9.60 1.76 -2.86
CA HIS A 13 10.63 2.79 -3.04
C HIS A 13 9.97 4.13 -2.70
N ASN A 14 10.76 5.09 -2.21
CA ASN A 14 10.30 6.35 -1.58
C ASN A 14 9.59 7.34 -2.53
N GLU A 15 8.78 6.84 -3.47
CA GLU A 15 7.95 7.58 -4.40
C GLU A 15 6.68 8.05 -3.71
N VAL A 16 6.44 9.35 -3.72
CA VAL A 16 5.30 10.00 -3.06
C VAL A 16 3.97 9.83 -3.80
N ASN A 17 3.96 9.27 -5.01
CA ASN A 17 2.76 9.17 -5.83
C ASN A 17 2.45 7.71 -6.16
N VAL A 18 1.51 7.12 -5.40
CA VAL A 18 0.99 5.76 -5.60
C VAL A 18 0.32 5.53 -6.96
N PHE A 19 -0.08 6.60 -7.64
CA PHE A 19 -0.70 6.54 -8.97
C PHE A 19 0.30 6.70 -10.12
N LYS A 20 1.54 7.09 -9.84
CA LYS A 20 2.53 7.36 -10.89
C LYS A 20 2.88 6.07 -11.62
N GLY A 21 2.64 6.07 -12.94
CA GLY A 21 2.98 4.95 -13.81
C GLY A 21 2.07 3.72 -13.64
N ILE A 22 0.89 3.83 -13.00
CA ILE A 22 -0.04 2.71 -12.86
C ILE A 22 -0.32 2.04 -14.21
N PHE A 23 -0.57 2.84 -15.25
CA PHE A 23 -0.87 2.38 -16.60
C PHE A 23 0.37 2.10 -17.47
N LYS A 24 1.58 2.41 -16.98
CA LYS A 24 2.83 2.11 -17.72
C LYS A 24 3.08 0.60 -17.80
N ASN A 25 2.53 -0.17 -16.85
CA ASN A 25 2.53 -1.62 -16.88
C ASN A 25 1.11 -2.12 -16.56
N LEU A 26 0.43 -2.67 -17.57
CA LEU A 26 -0.96 -3.12 -17.51
C LEU A 26 -1.19 -4.34 -16.61
N TYR A 27 -0.16 -5.11 -16.27
CA TYR A 27 -0.33 -6.27 -15.39
C TYR A 27 -0.92 -5.89 -14.02
N PHE A 28 -0.51 -4.74 -13.48
CA PHE A 28 -0.99 -4.27 -12.18
C PHE A 28 -2.49 -3.91 -12.17
N PRO A 29 -2.98 -2.97 -13.01
CA PRO A 29 -4.40 -2.64 -13.02
C PRO A 29 -5.28 -3.83 -13.40
N VAL A 30 -4.82 -4.73 -14.29
CA VAL A 30 -5.57 -5.95 -14.65
C VAL A 30 -5.76 -6.86 -13.43
N LEU A 31 -4.70 -7.21 -12.72
CA LEU A 31 -4.79 -8.06 -11.53
C LEU A 31 -5.62 -7.41 -10.42
N TRP A 32 -5.48 -6.11 -10.26
CA TRP A 32 -6.24 -5.35 -9.27
C TRP A 32 -7.75 -5.36 -9.57
N VAL A 33 -8.14 -5.16 -10.84
CA VAL A 33 -9.55 -5.23 -11.27
C VAL A 33 -10.11 -6.65 -11.09
N ILE A 34 -9.37 -7.68 -11.50
CA ILE A 34 -9.76 -9.09 -11.29
C ILE A 34 -10.02 -9.34 -9.80
N MET A 35 -9.14 -8.87 -8.91
CA MET A 35 -9.30 -9.06 -7.47
C MET A 35 -10.54 -8.35 -6.90
N ILE A 36 -10.90 -7.16 -7.40
CA ILE A 36 -12.13 -6.48 -6.99
C ILE A 36 -13.36 -7.23 -7.47
N ILE A 37 -13.39 -7.63 -8.74
CA ILE A 37 -14.52 -8.37 -9.32
C ILE A 37 -14.74 -9.69 -8.58
N THR A 38 -13.67 -10.47 -8.39
CA THR A 38 -13.74 -11.73 -7.63
C THR A 38 -14.24 -11.49 -6.21
N HIS A 39 -13.81 -10.42 -5.53
CA HIS A 39 -14.33 -10.09 -4.20
C HIS A 39 -15.83 -9.80 -4.21
N VAL A 40 -16.31 -8.99 -5.16
CA VAL A 40 -17.74 -8.68 -5.28
C VAL A 40 -18.55 -9.95 -5.54
N VAL A 41 -18.10 -10.81 -6.46
CA VAL A 41 -18.76 -12.09 -6.77
C VAL A 41 -18.80 -13.00 -5.54
N VAL A 42 -17.71 -13.11 -4.79
CA VAL A 42 -17.65 -13.95 -3.59
C VAL A 42 -18.52 -13.40 -2.46
N VAL A 43 -18.64 -12.07 -2.32
CA VAL A 43 -19.50 -11.48 -1.28
C VAL A 43 -20.98 -11.64 -1.61
N GLU A 44 -21.37 -11.44 -2.87
CA GLU A 44 -22.77 -11.50 -3.28
C GLU A 44 -23.27 -12.93 -3.52
N VAL A 45 -22.40 -13.84 -4.00
CA VAL A 45 -22.77 -15.20 -4.43
C VAL A 45 -22.14 -16.29 -3.55
N GLY A 46 -21.14 -15.97 -2.73
CA GLY A 46 -20.37 -16.94 -1.96
C GLY A 46 -21.11 -17.61 -0.79
N GLY A 47 -22.24 -17.04 -0.36
CA GLY A 47 -23.24 -17.64 0.54
C GLY A 47 -22.73 -18.76 1.47
N MET A 48 -23.23 -19.97 1.27
CA MET A 48 -22.89 -21.15 2.07
C MET A 48 -21.44 -21.65 1.89
N ALA A 49 -20.81 -21.40 0.74
CA ALA A 49 -19.46 -21.91 0.46
C ALA A 49 -18.36 -21.14 1.22
N PHE A 50 -18.57 -19.84 1.44
CA PHE A 50 -17.63 -18.96 2.10
C PHE A 50 -18.18 -18.32 3.38
N SER A 51 -19.38 -18.76 3.83
CA SER A 51 -20.12 -18.18 4.95
C SER A 51 -20.25 -16.65 4.83
N THR A 52 -20.51 -16.15 3.62
CA THR A 52 -20.68 -14.73 3.33
C THR A 52 -22.15 -14.37 3.26
N THR A 53 -22.49 -13.19 3.76
CA THR A 53 -23.82 -12.58 3.56
C THR A 53 -23.69 -11.42 2.57
N PRO A 54 -24.65 -11.26 1.64
CA PRO A 54 -24.64 -10.14 0.72
C PRO A 54 -24.70 -8.82 1.51
N LEU A 55 -23.87 -7.87 1.13
CA LEU A 55 -23.74 -6.60 1.85
C LEU A 55 -24.71 -5.57 1.26
N THR A 56 -25.36 -4.80 2.14
CA THR A 56 -26.11 -3.61 1.71
C THR A 56 -25.17 -2.55 1.14
N LEU A 57 -25.71 -1.68 0.27
CA LEU A 57 -24.94 -0.60 -0.37
C LEU A 57 -24.23 0.31 0.65
N GLU A 58 -24.86 0.57 1.80
CA GLU A 58 -24.26 1.33 2.90
C GLU A 58 -23.02 0.64 3.47
N ARG A 59 -23.07 -0.68 3.68
CA ARG A 59 -21.92 -1.45 4.17
C ARG A 59 -20.80 -1.51 3.15
N TRP A 60 -21.15 -1.65 1.87
CA TRP A 60 -20.20 -1.51 0.76
C TRP A 60 -19.50 -0.14 0.80
N ALA A 61 -20.25 0.96 0.95
CA ALA A 61 -19.70 2.31 1.07
C ALA A 61 -18.76 2.46 2.27
N VAL A 62 -19.10 1.90 3.43
CA VAL A 62 -18.23 1.90 4.62
C VAL A 62 -16.91 1.17 4.33
N THR A 63 -16.96 -0.02 3.73
CA THR A 63 -15.72 -0.75 3.40
C THR A 63 -14.85 -0.04 2.36
N PHE A 64 -15.48 0.63 1.41
CA PHE A 64 -14.81 1.47 0.42
C PHE A 64 -14.15 2.69 1.08
N PHE A 65 -14.89 3.38 1.97
CA PHE A 65 -14.38 4.51 2.73
C PHE A 65 -13.13 4.16 3.53
N PHE A 66 -13.17 3.05 4.27
CA PHE A 66 -12.01 2.56 5.01
C PHE A 66 -10.86 2.16 4.08
N GLY A 67 -11.17 1.57 2.92
CA GLY A 67 -10.19 1.24 1.89
C GLY A 67 -9.45 2.45 1.32
N VAL A 68 -10.19 3.51 0.96
CA VAL A 68 -9.60 4.78 0.52
C VAL A 68 -8.86 5.47 1.67
N GLY A 69 -9.41 5.39 2.89
CA GLY A 69 -8.79 5.91 4.10
C GLY A 69 -7.39 5.33 4.36
N SER A 70 -7.15 4.06 4.00
CA SER A 70 -5.81 3.46 4.13
C SER A 70 -4.78 4.05 3.15
N LEU A 71 -5.21 4.51 1.96
CA LEU A 71 -4.35 5.24 1.02
C LEU A 71 -3.99 6.63 1.58
N LEU A 72 -4.98 7.35 2.12
CA LEU A 72 -4.76 8.67 2.71
C LEU A 72 -3.86 8.61 3.95
N TRP A 73 -4.08 7.62 4.82
CA TRP A 73 -3.26 7.40 6.00
C TRP A 73 -1.80 7.13 5.65
N TYR A 74 -1.56 6.35 4.60
CA TYR A 74 -0.21 6.09 4.08
C TYR A 74 0.49 7.37 3.60
N GLN A 75 -0.24 8.23 2.89
CA GLN A 75 0.29 9.52 2.46
C GLN A 75 0.62 10.44 3.64
N LEU A 76 -0.22 10.43 4.69
CA LEU A 76 -0.03 11.24 5.88
C LEU A 76 1.21 10.81 6.68
N ILE A 77 1.44 9.50 6.86
CA ILE A 77 2.64 8.99 7.54
C ILE A 77 3.91 9.41 6.79
N ARG A 78 3.89 9.43 5.46
CA ARG A 78 5.04 9.83 4.63
C ARG A 78 5.40 11.32 4.73
N LEU A 79 4.50 12.16 5.24
CA LEU A 79 4.82 13.58 5.50
C LEU A 79 5.72 13.75 6.72
N ILE A 80 5.83 12.74 7.58
CA ILE A 80 6.69 12.79 8.75
C ILE A 80 8.15 12.62 8.26
N PRO A 81 9.01 13.65 8.39
CA PRO A 81 10.38 13.55 7.95
C PRO A 81 11.10 12.50 8.80
N ASN A 82 11.54 11.42 8.14
CA ASN A 82 12.45 10.47 8.76
C ASN A 82 13.77 11.20 9.00
N LYS A 83 14.00 11.65 10.25
CA LYS A 83 15.33 12.07 10.69
C LYS A 83 16.24 10.87 10.45
N ARG A 84 17.07 10.94 9.40
CA ARG A 84 18.16 9.99 9.18
C ARG A 84 18.89 9.90 10.51
N ARG A 85 18.75 8.77 11.18
CA ARG A 85 19.52 8.47 12.38
C ARG A 85 20.97 8.58 11.91
N LYS A 86 21.69 9.61 12.38
CA LYS A 86 23.13 9.76 12.11
C LYS A 86 23.75 8.49 12.66
N ASP A 87 24.03 7.54 11.77
CA ASP A 87 24.54 6.25 12.15
C ASP A 87 25.90 6.47 12.80
N ARG A 88 25.99 6.19 14.10
CA ARG A 88 27.22 6.29 14.90
C ARG A 88 28.33 5.42 14.28
N SER A 89 27.98 4.44 13.45
CA SER A 89 28.92 3.62 12.66
C SER A 89 29.75 4.45 11.67
N LEU A 90 29.18 5.49 11.03
CA LEU A 90 29.94 6.37 10.12
C LEU A 90 30.96 7.23 10.87
N SER A 91 30.66 7.64 12.11
CA SER A 91 31.64 8.34 12.95
C SER A 91 32.73 7.42 13.51
N ILE A 92 32.46 6.11 13.59
CA ILE A 92 33.47 5.11 13.97
C ILE A 92 34.37 4.83 12.76
N LEU A 93 33.82 4.67 11.56
CA LEU A 93 34.58 4.49 10.32
C LEU A 93 35.44 5.72 9.98
N ALA A 94 34.92 6.93 10.17
CA ALA A 94 35.70 8.17 10.01
C ALA A 94 36.80 8.34 11.08
N ARG A 95 36.77 7.57 12.18
CA ARG A 95 37.83 7.53 13.20
C ARG A 95 38.87 6.45 12.92
N PHE A 96 38.55 5.52 12.01
CA PHE A 96 39.44 4.45 11.54
C PHE A 96 40.00 4.73 10.15
N GLU A 97 39.72 5.89 9.55
CA GLU A 97 40.41 6.36 8.34
C GLU A 97 41.86 6.64 8.74
N PRO A 98 42.83 5.79 8.33
CA PRO A 98 44.23 6.12 8.52
C PRO A 98 44.52 7.31 7.62
N LEU A 99 45.27 8.28 8.14
CA LEU A 99 45.89 9.31 7.30
C LEU A 99 46.76 8.57 6.28
N ASP A 100 46.28 8.41 5.05
CA ASP A 100 47.14 8.08 3.90
C ASP A 100 48.03 9.31 3.67
N ASP A 101 49.28 9.16 4.11
CA ASP A 101 50.43 10.02 3.77
C ASP A 101 50.76 9.96 2.26
#